data_AF-A0ABD5T105-F1
#
_entry.id   AF-A0ABD5T105-F1
#
_cell.length_a   1.000
_cell.length_b   1.000
_cell.length_c   1.000
_cell.angle_alpha   90.00
_cell.angle_beta   90.00
_cell.angle_gamma   90.00
#
_symmetry.space_group_name_H-M   'P 1'
#
loop_
_entity.id
_entity.type
_entity.pdbx_description
1 polymer ?
#
loop_
_entity_poly.entity_id
_entity_poly.type
_entity_poly.pdbx_seq_one_letter_code
_entity_poly.pdbx_strand_id
1 'polypeptide(L)'
;MTRTVDARATLSYTGSIVKYLSASMSVPLVVALIYREDVATFAISMGVAVAIGAGLERLDDEPDLSPRDALAVVSLAWLMAAVVGAIPYVIAGYGTGSALGHPINALFESMSGFTTTGATATAEISFDRHSHALLLWRQLTQWLGGMGIIVLMVAILPQLAVNGAQLMKSEAPGPGLQKLTPRIAETARALWLIYAGFTVVLIAILFGLGLTPLAPEMNLYNAIAHGLSTLPTGGFSPQAESIAAFSPIVQWVFVPFMVIAGVNFALFWYLLRDEPRRMLENTEFRTYLGLVTAFAGVLAVGLFAGGAPATEI
;
A
#
# COMPACT_ATOMS: atom_id res chain seq x y z
N MET A 1 22.45 0.21 29.96
CA MET A 1 21.55 0.66 28.89
C MET A 1 22.25 1.74 28.10
N THR A 2 22.78 1.39 26.93
CA THR A 2 23.28 2.37 25.95
C THR A 2 22.15 3.33 25.60
N ARG A 3 22.43 4.64 25.66
CA ARG A 3 21.41 5.68 25.45
C ARG A 3 21.14 5.97 23.97
N THR A 4 21.86 5.32 23.07
CA THR A 4 21.97 5.66 21.65
C THR A 4 21.47 4.51 20.77
N VAL A 5 20.94 4.85 19.60
CA VAL A 5 20.53 3.89 18.55
C VAL A 5 21.76 3.13 18.05
N ASP A 6 21.65 1.82 17.88
CA ASP A 6 22.66 1.02 17.20
C ASP A 6 22.50 1.20 15.68
N ALA A 7 23.35 2.05 15.11
CA ALA A 7 23.31 2.35 13.69
C ALA A 7 23.59 1.12 12.82
N ARG A 8 24.42 0.18 13.28
CA ARG A 8 24.85 -0.98 12.49
C ARG A 8 23.71 -1.99 12.39
N ALA A 9 23.10 -2.33 13.53
CA ALA A 9 21.94 -3.21 13.58
C ALA A 9 20.75 -2.59 12.82
N THR A 10 20.50 -1.29 13.00
CA THR A 10 19.42 -0.56 12.32
C THR A 10 19.58 -0.58 10.80
N LEU A 11 20.78 -0.28 10.29
CA LEU A 11 21.06 -0.27 8.85
C LEU A 11 21.02 -1.69 8.26
N SER A 12 21.54 -2.69 8.97
CA SER A 12 21.45 -4.10 8.55
C SER A 12 20.01 -4.55 8.36
N TYR A 13 19.15 -4.31 9.35
CA TYR A 13 17.75 -4.70 9.27
C TYR A 13 17.00 -3.92 8.18
N THR A 14 17.29 -2.63 8.01
CA THR A 14 16.77 -1.82 6.90
C THR A 14 17.20 -2.40 5.55
N GLY A 15 18.45 -2.85 5.42
CA GLY A 15 18.98 -3.53 4.24
C GLY A 15 18.21 -4.79 3.88
N SER A 16 17.88 -5.61 4.88
CA SER A 16 17.03 -6.80 4.70
C SER A 16 15.66 -6.42 4.13
N ILE A 17 15.01 -5.39 4.69
CA ILE A 17 13.70 -4.90 4.19
C ILE A 17 13.82 -4.43 2.74
N VAL A 18 14.83 -3.62 2.42
CA VAL A 18 15.08 -3.13 1.05
C VAL A 18 15.29 -4.27 0.07
N LYS A 19 16.07 -5.28 0.45
CA LYS A 19 16.32 -6.47 -0.38
C LYS A 19 15.01 -7.22 -0.68
N TYR A 20 14.17 -7.47 0.33
CA TYR A 20 12.88 -8.14 0.11
C TYR A 20 11.91 -7.28 -0.69
N LEU A 21 11.89 -5.97 -0.44
CA LEU A 21 11.10 -5.03 -1.24
C LEU A 21 11.53 -5.05 -2.70
N SER A 22 12.83 -5.16 -2.98
CA SER A 22 13.37 -5.23 -4.34
C SER A 22 12.83 -6.42 -5.13
N ALA A 23 12.53 -7.54 -4.45
CA ALA A 23 11.92 -8.70 -5.10
C ALA A 23 10.53 -8.39 -5.69
N SER A 24 9.80 -7.40 -5.16
CA SER A 24 8.53 -6.97 -5.73
C SER A 24 8.65 -6.34 -7.12
N MET A 25 9.84 -5.81 -7.48
CA MET A 25 10.12 -5.31 -8.83
C MET A 25 10.12 -6.42 -9.90
N SER A 26 10.12 -7.69 -9.48
CA SER A 26 9.88 -8.81 -10.40
C SER A 26 8.50 -8.76 -11.06
N VAL A 27 7.49 -8.21 -10.40
CA VAL A 27 6.13 -8.08 -10.95
C VAL A 27 6.09 -7.14 -12.15
N PRO A 28 6.52 -5.87 -12.06
CA PRO A 28 6.61 -5.00 -13.24
C PRO A 28 7.66 -5.51 -14.25
N LEU A 29 8.70 -6.24 -13.84
CA LEU A 29 9.62 -6.88 -14.79
C LEU A 29 8.93 -7.96 -15.64
N VAL A 30 8.04 -8.77 -15.06
CA VAL A 30 7.23 -9.73 -15.82
C VAL A 30 6.30 -9.00 -16.78
N VAL A 31 5.67 -7.91 -16.35
CA VAL A 31 4.82 -7.08 -17.22
C VAL A 31 5.64 -6.45 -18.34
N ALA A 32 6.83 -5.95 -18.05
CA ALA A 32 7.78 -5.45 -19.03
C ALA A 32 8.12 -6.50 -20.10
N LEU A 33 8.29 -7.77 -19.70
CA LEU A 33 8.55 -8.88 -20.64
C LEU A 33 7.34 -9.20 -21.51
N ILE A 34 6.12 -9.18 -20.95
CA ILE A 34 4.87 -9.45 -21.66
C ILE A 34 4.60 -8.37 -22.71
N TYR A 35 4.71 -7.10 -22.32
CA TYR A 35 4.43 -5.94 -23.18
C TYR A 35 5.64 -5.54 -24.04
N ARG A 36 6.83 -6.09 -23.75
CA ARG A 36 8.11 -5.80 -24.43
C ARG A 36 8.55 -4.34 -24.29
N GLU A 37 8.32 -3.76 -23.11
CA GLU A 37 8.62 -2.36 -22.76
C GLU A 37 9.42 -2.33 -21.46
N ASP A 38 10.42 -1.45 -21.32
CA ASP A 38 11.13 -1.18 -20.04
C ASP A 38 11.74 -2.39 -19.29
N VAL A 39 12.05 -3.49 -20.00
CA VAL A 39 12.68 -4.68 -19.40
C VAL A 39 14.01 -4.33 -18.73
N ALA A 40 14.87 -3.56 -19.41
CA ALA A 40 16.15 -3.13 -18.88
C ALA A 40 15.97 -2.21 -17.67
N THR A 41 15.00 -1.30 -17.71
CA THR A 41 14.65 -0.38 -16.62
C THR A 41 14.40 -1.16 -15.33
N PHE A 42 13.51 -2.15 -15.35
CA PHE A 42 13.18 -2.92 -14.15
C PHE A 42 14.25 -3.93 -13.76
N ALA A 43 14.97 -4.54 -14.71
CA ALA A 43 16.06 -5.46 -14.40
C ALA A 43 17.23 -4.73 -13.71
N ILE A 44 17.64 -3.57 -14.23
CA ILE A 44 18.70 -2.74 -13.65
C ILE A 44 18.25 -2.18 -12.29
N SER A 45 17.02 -1.65 -12.19
CA SER A 45 16.48 -1.14 -10.94
C SER A 45 16.49 -2.21 -9.84
N MET A 46 15.98 -3.41 -10.15
CA MET A 46 15.98 -4.53 -9.22
C MET A 46 17.39 -4.94 -8.81
N GLY A 47 18.34 -5.00 -9.77
CA GLY A 47 19.73 -5.32 -9.48
C GLY A 47 20.41 -4.32 -8.55
N VAL A 48 20.23 -3.02 -8.81
CA VAL A 48 20.75 -1.94 -7.95
C VAL A 48 20.12 -2.00 -6.56
N ALA A 49 18.80 -2.17 -6.49
CA ALA A 49 18.06 -2.24 -5.24
C ALA A 49 18.49 -3.43 -4.37
N VAL A 50 18.66 -4.62 -4.98
CA VAL A 50 19.19 -5.82 -4.30
C VAL A 50 20.63 -5.57 -3.83
N ALA A 51 21.48 -4.95 -4.65
CA ALA A 51 22.85 -4.64 -4.27
C ALA A 51 22.93 -3.69 -3.06
N ILE A 52 22.09 -2.64 -3.03
CA ILE A 52 21.98 -1.73 -1.89
C ILE A 52 21.50 -2.49 -0.64
N GLY A 53 20.42 -3.27 -0.76
CA GLY A 53 19.86 -4.03 0.36
C GLY A 53 20.84 -5.04 0.94
N ALA A 54 21.47 -5.86 0.08
CA ALA A 54 22.46 -6.85 0.48
C ALA A 54 23.75 -6.22 1.03
N GLY A 55 24.15 -5.05 0.52
CA GLY A 55 25.28 -4.29 1.04
C GLY A 55 25.04 -3.80 2.48
N LEU A 56 23.83 -3.29 2.74
CA LEU A 56 23.42 -2.83 4.08
C LEU A 56 23.23 -4.00 5.06
N GLU A 57 22.58 -5.09 4.63
CA GLU A 57 22.35 -6.30 5.45
C GLU A 57 23.64 -6.90 6.02
N ARG A 58 24.75 -6.85 5.26
CA ARG A 58 26.06 -7.36 5.71
C ARG A 58 26.72 -6.51 6.82
N LEU A 59 26.10 -5.41 7.24
CA LEU A 59 26.63 -4.60 8.32
C LEU A 59 26.51 -5.33 9.66
N ASP A 60 25.53 -6.20 9.85
CA ASP A 60 25.37 -6.98 11.08
C ASP A 60 24.67 -8.31 10.77
N ASP A 61 25.30 -9.42 11.15
CA ASP A 61 24.83 -10.77 10.84
C ASP A 61 23.67 -11.21 11.76
N GLU A 62 23.63 -10.69 13.00
CA GLU A 62 22.62 -11.03 14.01
C GLU A 62 22.13 -9.76 14.73
N PRO A 63 21.43 -8.85 14.01
CA PRO A 63 20.99 -7.58 14.59
C PRO A 63 19.96 -7.81 15.71
N ASP A 64 20.33 -7.52 16.95
CA ASP A 64 19.40 -7.50 18.10
C ASP A 64 18.84 -6.09 18.31
N LEU A 65 17.63 -5.86 17.81
CA LEU A 65 17.01 -4.53 17.82
C LEU A 65 16.36 -4.21 19.16
N SER A 66 16.79 -3.12 19.78
CA SER A 66 16.02 -2.51 20.87
C SER A 66 14.75 -1.83 20.33
N PRO A 67 13.75 -1.52 21.17
CA PRO A 67 12.56 -0.78 20.75
C PRO A 67 12.87 0.59 20.09
N ARG A 68 14.00 1.21 20.44
CA ARG A 68 14.43 2.48 19.83
C ARG A 68 14.98 2.27 18.43
N ASP A 69 15.74 1.19 18.24
CA ASP A 69 16.27 0.80 16.94
C ASP A 69 15.12 0.41 16.00
N ALA A 70 14.09 -0.29 16.52
CA ALA A 70 12.89 -0.61 15.75
C ALA A 70 12.17 0.65 15.21
N LEU A 71 12.07 1.72 16.00
CA LEU A 71 11.51 3.00 15.53
C LEU A 71 12.38 3.66 14.45
N ALA A 72 13.71 3.57 14.58
CA ALA A 72 14.65 4.05 13.58
C ALA A 72 14.55 3.24 12.28
N VAL A 73 14.49 1.92 12.38
CA VAL A 73 14.28 0.99 11.25
C VAL A 73 13.01 1.34 10.49
N VAL A 74 11.89 1.58 11.17
CA VAL A 74 10.62 1.93 10.49
C VAL A 74 10.77 3.20 9.67
N SER A 75 11.32 4.25 10.28
CA SER A 75 11.53 5.54 9.62
C SER A 75 12.44 5.41 8.40
N LEU A 76 13.55 4.70 8.56
CA LEU A 76 14.52 4.46 7.49
C LEU A 76 13.98 3.52 6.41
N ALA A 77 13.19 2.51 6.76
CA ALA A 77 12.60 1.58 5.81
C ALA A 77 11.65 2.28 4.84
N TRP A 78 10.76 3.16 5.34
CA TRP A 78 9.88 3.95 4.47
C TRP A 78 10.65 4.90 3.56
N LEU A 79 11.66 5.58 4.12
CA LEU A 79 12.52 6.48 3.34
C LEU A 79 13.29 5.71 2.26
N MET A 80 13.91 4.59 2.62
CA MET A 80 14.67 3.75 1.68
C MET A 80 13.76 3.08 0.65
N ALA A 81 12.54 2.68 1.02
CA ALA A 81 11.55 2.20 0.08
C ALA A 81 11.23 3.26 -0.98
N ALA A 82 10.98 4.51 -0.56
CA ALA A 82 10.74 5.63 -1.48
C ALA A 82 11.95 5.90 -2.38
N VAL A 83 13.17 5.94 -1.83
CA VAL A 83 14.40 6.15 -2.61
C VAL A 83 14.62 5.03 -3.64
N VAL A 84 14.52 3.77 -3.22
CA VAL A 84 14.74 2.62 -4.10
C VAL A 84 13.62 2.49 -5.13
N GLY A 85 12.37 2.74 -4.75
CA GLY A 85 11.24 2.70 -5.67
C GLY A 85 11.23 3.85 -6.69
N ALA A 86 12.01 4.90 -6.46
CA ALA A 86 12.19 6.00 -7.42
C ALA A 86 13.15 5.64 -8.57
N ILE A 87 14.02 4.64 -8.38
CA ILE A 87 15.02 4.22 -9.39
C ILE A 87 14.38 3.92 -10.76
N PRO A 88 13.34 3.06 -10.87
CA PRO A 88 12.73 2.78 -12.17
C PRO A 88 12.11 4.02 -12.83
N TYR A 89 11.58 4.97 -12.05
CA TYR A 89 11.04 6.22 -12.59
C TYR A 89 12.13 7.09 -13.22
N VAL A 90 13.27 7.25 -12.55
CA VAL A 90 14.39 8.04 -13.08
C VAL A 90 14.95 7.40 -14.35
N ILE A 91 15.13 6.08 -14.35
CA ILE A 91 15.68 5.36 -15.51
C ILE A 91 14.72 5.43 -16.70
N ALA A 92 13.43 5.14 -16.49
CA ALA A 92 12.42 5.19 -17.56
C ALA A 92 12.21 6.61 -18.09
N GLY A 93 12.28 7.62 -17.21
CA GLY A 93 12.09 9.02 -17.58
C GLY A 93 13.32 9.67 -18.22
N TYR A 94 14.52 9.10 -18.06
CA TYR A 94 15.76 9.71 -18.53
C TYR A 94 15.79 9.90 -20.05
N GLY A 95 16.03 11.14 -20.49
CA GLY A 95 16.06 11.48 -21.92
C GLY A 95 14.67 11.45 -22.60
N THR A 96 13.59 11.31 -21.84
CA THR A 96 12.21 11.36 -22.34
C THR A 96 11.53 12.69 -21.98
N GLY A 97 10.33 12.92 -22.51
CA GLY A 97 9.47 14.05 -22.10
C GLY A 97 8.74 13.83 -20.77
N SER A 98 8.97 12.71 -20.06
CA SER A 98 8.28 12.42 -18.80
C SER A 98 8.82 13.28 -17.65
N ALA A 99 7.91 13.84 -16.85
CA ALA A 99 8.25 14.55 -15.61
C ALA A 99 9.02 13.67 -14.61
N LEU A 100 8.88 12.34 -14.71
CA LEU A 100 9.53 11.36 -13.85
C LEU A 100 11.04 11.20 -14.12
N GLY A 101 11.56 11.76 -15.24
CA GLY A 101 13.00 11.84 -15.47
C GLY A 101 13.73 12.74 -14.46
N HIS A 102 13.00 13.65 -13.79
CA HIS A 102 13.57 14.50 -12.76
C HIS A 102 13.60 13.77 -11.39
N PRO A 103 14.76 13.63 -10.72
CA PRO A 103 14.89 12.83 -9.51
C PRO A 103 13.96 13.23 -8.36
N ILE A 104 13.67 14.53 -8.21
CA ILE A 104 12.74 15.00 -7.15
C ILE A 104 11.30 14.54 -7.45
N ASN A 105 10.89 14.55 -8.72
CA ASN A 105 9.54 14.12 -9.12
C ASN A 105 9.41 12.60 -8.96
N ALA A 106 10.44 11.85 -9.36
CA ALA A 106 10.50 10.41 -9.16
C ALA A 106 10.43 10.02 -7.67
N LEU A 107 11.16 10.74 -6.81
CA LEU A 107 11.11 10.52 -5.36
C LEU A 107 9.73 10.87 -4.79
N PHE A 108 9.13 11.98 -5.23
CA PHE A 108 7.77 12.36 -4.83
C PHE A 108 6.74 11.29 -5.22
N GLU A 109 6.78 10.83 -6.47
CA GLU A 109 5.86 9.80 -6.99
C GLU A 109 6.02 8.49 -6.22
N SER A 110 7.26 8.08 -5.95
CA SER A 110 7.58 6.87 -5.18
C SER A 110 7.12 6.97 -3.73
N MET A 111 7.41 8.10 -3.07
CA MET A 111 6.95 8.38 -1.70
C MET A 111 5.42 8.30 -1.63
N SER A 112 4.73 9.04 -2.50
CA SER A 112 3.26 9.06 -2.58
C SER A 112 2.65 7.68 -2.83
N GLY A 113 3.31 6.85 -3.62
CA GLY A 113 2.95 5.45 -3.81
C GLY A 113 3.04 4.65 -2.52
N PHE A 114 4.22 4.56 -1.91
CA PHE A 114 4.41 3.79 -0.68
C PHE A 114 3.60 4.29 0.52
N THR A 115 3.39 5.60 0.64
CA THR A 115 2.57 6.18 1.70
C THR A 115 1.08 6.16 1.38
N THR A 116 0.69 5.55 0.25
CA THR A 116 -0.70 5.44 -0.22
C THR A 116 -1.40 6.80 -0.26
N THR A 117 -0.67 7.86 -0.60
CA THR A 117 -1.18 9.24 -0.62
C THR A 117 -1.92 9.54 -1.92
N GLY A 118 -1.46 8.97 -3.04
CA GLY A 118 -2.15 9.13 -4.33
C GLY A 118 -1.92 10.45 -5.05
N ALA A 119 -1.15 11.38 -4.48
CA ALA A 119 -0.72 12.59 -5.17
C ALA A 119 0.32 12.25 -6.25
N THR A 120 0.25 12.89 -7.41
CA THR A 120 1.17 12.60 -8.52
C THR A 120 1.96 13.84 -8.95
N ALA A 121 3.25 13.64 -9.23
CA ALA A 121 4.10 14.61 -9.91
C ALA A 121 4.18 14.32 -11.43
N THR A 122 3.48 13.27 -11.88
CA THR A 122 3.40 12.87 -13.27
C THR A 122 2.42 13.81 -13.98
N ALA A 123 2.95 14.77 -14.75
CA ALA A 123 2.15 15.80 -15.42
C ALA A 123 1.20 15.25 -16.51
N GLU A 124 1.53 14.11 -17.11
CA GLU A 124 0.75 13.44 -18.15
C GLU A 124 0.72 11.94 -17.83
N ILE A 125 -0.44 11.30 -17.75
CA ILE A 125 -0.55 9.85 -17.56
C ILE A 125 -1.16 9.24 -18.83
N SER A 126 -0.34 8.57 -19.62
CA SER A 126 -0.73 7.91 -20.86
C SER A 126 0.20 6.73 -21.15
N PHE A 127 -0.30 5.72 -21.87
CA PHE A 127 0.52 4.59 -22.35
C PHE A 127 1.45 4.99 -23.51
N ASP A 128 1.18 6.13 -24.16
CA ASP A 128 2.08 6.71 -25.17
C ASP A 128 3.36 7.28 -24.52
N ARG A 129 3.24 7.78 -23.28
CA ARG A 129 4.35 8.37 -22.53
C ARG A 129 5.04 7.38 -21.59
N HIS A 130 4.28 6.44 -21.01
CA HIS A 130 4.75 5.56 -19.95
C HIS A 130 4.44 4.11 -20.26
N SER A 131 5.39 3.22 -20.00
CA SER A 131 5.19 1.78 -20.19
C SER A 131 4.15 1.21 -19.21
N HIS A 132 3.59 0.07 -19.61
CA HIS A 132 2.70 -0.72 -18.74
C HIS A 132 3.39 -1.13 -17.44
N ALA A 133 4.68 -1.45 -17.49
CA ALA A 133 5.46 -1.83 -16.33
C ALA A 133 5.63 -0.66 -15.35
N LEU A 134 5.89 0.55 -15.86
CA LEU A 134 6.04 1.75 -15.03
C LEU A 134 4.73 2.14 -14.35
N LEU A 135 3.63 2.15 -15.10
CA LEU A 135 2.30 2.47 -14.55
C LEU A 135 1.81 1.41 -13.58
N LEU A 136 2.17 0.14 -13.76
CA LEU A 136 1.86 -0.91 -12.81
C LEU A 136 2.70 -0.80 -11.53
N TRP A 137 3.98 -0.42 -11.65
CA TRP A 137 4.84 -0.16 -10.49
C TRP A 137 4.22 0.91 -9.59
N ARG A 138 3.65 1.98 -10.15
CA ARG A 138 2.88 2.98 -9.40
C ARG A 138 1.79 2.34 -8.55
N GLN A 139 0.98 1.44 -9.12
CA GLN A 139 -0.11 0.80 -8.37
C GLN A 139 0.42 -0.19 -7.33
N LEU A 140 1.48 -0.92 -7.67
CA LEU A 140 2.07 -1.92 -6.81
C LEU A 140 2.71 -1.30 -5.55
N THR A 141 3.34 -0.13 -5.66
CA THR A 141 3.89 0.54 -4.47
C THR A 141 2.80 0.97 -3.49
N GLN A 142 1.61 1.36 -3.97
CA GLN A 142 0.45 1.58 -3.10
C GLN A 142 0.01 0.29 -2.40
N TRP A 143 -0.09 -0.82 -3.13
CA TRP A 143 -0.49 -2.10 -2.54
C TRP A 143 0.50 -2.59 -1.47
N LEU A 144 1.80 -2.48 -1.75
CA LEU A 144 2.87 -2.80 -0.79
C LEU A 144 2.85 -1.87 0.42
N GLY A 145 2.63 -0.57 0.19
CA GLY A 145 2.50 0.45 1.22
C GLY A 145 1.32 0.20 2.16
N GLY A 146 0.14 -0.05 1.60
CA GLY A 146 -1.07 -0.36 2.37
C GLY A 146 -0.89 -1.60 3.24
N MET A 147 -0.28 -2.66 2.71
CA MET A 147 0.07 -3.82 3.52
C MET A 147 1.12 -3.48 4.59
N GLY A 148 2.13 -2.67 4.24
CA GLY A 148 3.17 -2.21 5.14
C GLY A 148 2.62 -1.52 6.39
N ILE A 149 1.69 -0.57 6.22
CA ILE A 149 1.07 0.13 7.36
C ILE A 149 0.18 -0.79 8.20
N ILE A 150 -0.57 -1.72 7.58
CA ILE A 150 -1.39 -2.69 8.30
C ILE A 150 -0.52 -3.59 9.20
N VAL A 151 0.56 -4.17 8.66
CA VAL A 151 1.48 -5.00 9.46
C VAL A 151 2.16 -4.17 10.54
N LEU A 152 2.60 -2.96 10.21
CA LEU A 152 3.27 -2.06 11.14
C LEU A 152 2.38 -1.77 12.36
N MET A 153 1.12 -1.42 12.13
CA MET A 153 0.17 -1.14 13.19
C MET A 153 -0.04 -2.33 14.12
N VAL A 154 -0.15 -3.56 13.58
CA VAL A 154 -0.30 -4.75 14.42
C VAL A 154 1.00 -5.12 15.15
N ALA A 155 2.16 -4.92 14.54
CA ALA A 155 3.44 -5.30 15.13
C ALA A 155 3.92 -4.32 16.22
N ILE A 156 3.71 -3.02 16.01
CA ILE A 156 4.31 -1.96 16.85
C ILE A 156 3.33 -1.38 17.86
N LEU A 157 2.07 -1.14 17.49
CA LEU A 157 1.12 -0.46 18.36
C LEU A 157 0.91 -1.18 19.71
N PRO A 158 0.83 -2.53 19.77
CA PRO A 158 0.74 -3.23 21.06
C PRO A 158 1.97 -2.98 21.95
N GLN A 159 3.17 -2.85 21.37
CA GLN A 159 4.39 -2.61 22.14
C GLN A 159 4.43 -1.18 22.69
N LEU A 160 3.99 -0.19 21.89
CA LEU A 160 3.89 1.21 22.32
C LEU A 160 2.81 1.42 23.39
N ALA A 161 1.65 0.76 23.26
CA ALA A 161 0.57 0.83 24.25
C ALA A 161 0.96 0.18 25.59
N VAL A 162 1.79 -0.87 25.56
CA VAL A 162 2.27 -1.58 26.75
C VAL A 162 3.31 -0.77 27.56
N ASN A 163 3.94 0.27 26.98
CA ASN A 163 4.84 1.15 27.74
C ASN A 163 4.13 1.96 28.85
N GLY A 164 2.79 2.11 28.81
CA GLY A 164 2.01 2.61 29.95
C GLY A 164 1.76 1.55 31.03
N ALA A 165 1.64 0.28 30.65
CA ALA A 165 1.40 -0.85 31.56
C ALA A 165 2.67 -1.34 32.28
N GLN A 166 3.87 -0.96 31.82
CA GLN A 166 5.12 -1.27 32.52
C GLN A 166 5.26 -0.52 33.85
N LEU A 167 4.61 0.65 34.01
CA LEU A 167 4.50 1.37 35.30
C LEU A 167 3.64 0.60 36.32
N MET A 168 2.67 -0.20 35.88
CA MET A 168 1.89 -1.09 36.76
C MET A 168 2.64 -2.40 37.08
N LYS A 169 3.58 -2.83 36.24
CA LYS A 169 4.38 -4.04 36.47
C LYS A 169 5.48 -3.87 37.51
N SER A 170 5.89 -2.64 37.82
CA SER A 170 6.77 -2.39 38.97
C SER A 170 6.10 -2.64 40.32
N GLU A 171 4.78 -2.81 40.37
CA GLU A 171 4.03 -2.97 41.63
C GLU A 171 3.64 -4.41 41.97
N ALA A 172 3.76 -5.38 41.05
CA ALA A 172 3.46 -6.79 41.36
C ALA A 172 4.28 -7.77 40.49
N PRO A 173 5.14 -8.63 41.07
CA PRO A 173 5.83 -9.66 40.33
C PRO A 173 4.89 -10.83 40.03
N GLY A 174 4.40 -10.90 38.80
CA GLY A 174 3.63 -12.02 38.25
C GLY A 174 4.34 -12.65 37.04
N PRO A 175 4.06 -13.93 36.70
CA PRO A 175 4.79 -14.68 35.69
C PRO A 175 4.81 -13.96 34.34
N GLY A 176 6.00 -13.93 33.73
CA GLY A 176 6.32 -13.12 32.56
C GLY A 176 5.34 -13.31 31.40
N LEU A 177 5.02 -12.19 30.72
CA LEU A 177 4.29 -12.20 29.47
C LEU A 177 4.96 -13.19 28.52
N GLN A 178 4.22 -14.22 28.11
CA GLN A 178 4.59 -15.07 26.99
C GLN A 178 5.04 -14.19 25.82
N LYS A 179 6.14 -14.59 25.15
CA LYS A 179 6.67 -13.94 23.95
C LYS A 179 5.50 -13.56 23.04
N LEU A 180 5.27 -12.25 22.87
CA LEU A 180 4.20 -11.71 22.03
C LEU A 180 4.40 -12.04 20.52
N THR A 181 5.60 -12.52 20.17
CA THR A 181 6.10 -12.73 18.82
C THR A 181 5.32 -13.74 17.95
N PRO A 182 4.94 -14.94 18.42
CA PRO A 182 4.24 -15.94 17.58
C PRO A 182 2.85 -15.44 17.14
N ARG A 183 2.14 -14.75 18.04
CA ARG A 183 0.78 -14.24 17.78
C ARG A 183 0.78 -13.07 16.79
N ILE A 184 1.83 -12.24 16.78
CA ILE A 184 1.95 -11.11 15.84
C ILE A 184 2.13 -11.62 14.41
N ALA A 185 3.01 -12.59 14.18
CA ALA A 185 3.23 -13.15 12.85
C ALA A 185 1.96 -13.85 12.30
N GLU A 186 1.24 -14.60 13.14
CA GLU A 186 -0.04 -15.21 12.79
C GLU A 186 -1.10 -14.14 12.45
N THR A 187 -1.19 -13.08 13.25
CA THR A 187 -2.13 -11.98 13.00
C THR A 187 -1.78 -11.23 11.71
N ALA A 188 -0.50 -10.92 11.49
CA ALA A 188 -0.05 -10.27 10.26
C ALA A 188 -0.36 -11.11 9.02
N ARG A 189 -0.14 -12.43 9.09
CA ARG A 189 -0.48 -13.37 7.99
C ARG A 189 -1.98 -13.38 7.71
N ALA A 190 -2.80 -13.40 8.75
CA ALA A 190 -4.25 -13.34 8.61
C ALA A 190 -4.73 -12.07 7.92
N LEU A 191 -4.25 -10.92 8.38
CA LEU A 191 -4.61 -9.63 7.78
C LEU A 191 -4.11 -9.52 6.34
N TRP A 192 -2.93 -10.08 6.05
CA TRP A 192 -2.42 -10.18 4.69
C TRP A 192 -3.34 -10.98 3.78
N LEU A 193 -3.87 -12.11 4.25
CA LEU A 193 -4.82 -12.93 3.47
C LEU A 193 -6.15 -12.20 3.23
N ILE A 194 -6.65 -11.45 4.22
CA ILE A 194 -7.86 -10.64 4.07
C ILE A 194 -7.63 -9.54 3.03
N TYR A 195 -6.52 -8.83 3.14
CA TYR A 195 -6.14 -7.75 2.23
C TYR A 195 -6.00 -8.25 0.79
N ALA A 196 -5.20 -9.29 0.57
CA ALA A 196 -5.04 -9.91 -0.73
C ALA A 196 -6.36 -10.52 -1.25
N GLY A 197 -7.17 -11.12 -0.38
CA GLY A 197 -8.46 -11.71 -0.72
C GLY A 197 -9.43 -10.68 -1.31
N PHE A 198 -9.62 -9.54 -0.62
CA PHE A 198 -10.47 -8.48 -1.15
C PHE A 198 -9.90 -7.86 -2.43
N THR A 199 -8.58 -7.68 -2.54
CA THR A 199 -7.95 -7.24 -3.78
C THR A 199 -8.27 -8.18 -4.94
N VAL A 200 -8.11 -9.50 -4.76
CA VAL A 200 -8.39 -10.49 -5.81
C VAL A 200 -9.87 -10.50 -6.19
N VAL A 201 -10.78 -10.42 -5.22
CA VAL A 201 -12.22 -10.36 -5.49
C VAL A 201 -12.57 -9.11 -6.31
N LEU A 202 -12.01 -7.94 -5.96
CA LEU A 202 -12.22 -6.71 -6.75
C LEU A 202 -11.70 -6.87 -8.19
N ILE A 203 -10.48 -7.38 -8.36
CA ILE A 203 -9.89 -7.63 -9.68
C ILE A 203 -10.78 -8.56 -10.51
N ALA A 204 -11.29 -9.64 -9.91
CA ALA A 204 -12.16 -10.59 -10.59
C ALA A 204 -13.49 -9.96 -11.04
N ILE A 205 -14.11 -9.12 -10.20
CA ILE A 205 -15.34 -8.40 -10.56
C ILE A 205 -15.08 -7.41 -11.70
N LEU A 206 -14.02 -6.59 -11.60
CA LEU A 206 -13.66 -5.61 -12.62
C LEU A 206 -13.35 -6.27 -13.96
N PHE A 207 -12.55 -7.34 -13.94
CA PHE A 207 -12.25 -8.10 -15.15
C PHE A 207 -13.51 -8.76 -15.73
N GLY A 208 -14.38 -9.31 -14.89
CA GLY A 208 -15.67 -9.86 -15.31
C GLY A 208 -16.55 -8.84 -16.03
N LEU A 209 -16.61 -7.59 -15.54
CA LEU A 209 -17.28 -6.49 -16.24
C LEU A 209 -16.62 -6.14 -17.57
N GLY A 210 -15.29 -6.19 -17.63
CA GLY A 210 -14.49 -5.98 -18.85
C GLY A 210 -14.79 -6.96 -19.98
N LEU A 211 -15.23 -8.18 -19.64
CA LEU A 211 -15.65 -9.19 -20.62
C LEU A 211 -17.05 -8.92 -21.18
N THR A 212 -17.77 -7.94 -20.66
CA THR A 212 -19.11 -7.57 -21.12
C THR A 212 -19.07 -6.29 -21.96
N PRO A 213 -20.10 -6.02 -22.79
CA PRO A 213 -20.22 -4.74 -23.49
C PRO A 213 -20.40 -3.52 -22.57
N LEU A 214 -20.58 -3.73 -21.26
CA LEU A 214 -20.85 -2.66 -20.30
C LEU A 214 -19.59 -1.84 -19.95
N ALA A 215 -18.41 -2.45 -20.03
CA ALA A 215 -17.15 -1.83 -19.64
C ALA A 215 -15.95 -2.32 -20.47
N PRO A 216 -15.97 -2.20 -21.81
CA PRO A 216 -14.92 -2.75 -22.69
C PRO A 216 -13.52 -2.21 -22.38
N GLU A 217 -13.42 -1.00 -21.83
CA GLU A 217 -12.16 -0.36 -21.42
C GLU A 217 -11.50 -1.04 -20.20
N MET A 218 -12.26 -1.82 -19.41
CA MET A 218 -11.78 -2.49 -18.20
C MET A 218 -11.10 -3.82 -18.53
N ASN A 219 -10.03 -3.76 -19.32
CA ASN A 219 -9.20 -4.93 -19.62
C ASN A 219 -8.50 -5.48 -18.36
N LEU A 220 -7.85 -6.66 -18.49
CA LEU A 220 -7.16 -7.32 -17.38
C LEU A 220 -6.12 -6.42 -16.69
N TYR A 221 -5.39 -5.63 -17.47
CA TYR A 221 -4.39 -4.71 -16.94
C TYR A 221 -5.04 -3.64 -16.06
N ASN A 222 -6.09 -2.97 -16.56
CA ASN A 222 -6.83 -1.97 -15.80
C ASN A 222 -7.48 -2.57 -14.54
N ALA A 223 -8.01 -3.79 -14.62
CA ALA A 223 -8.59 -4.48 -13.46
C ALA A 223 -7.55 -4.75 -12.37
N ILE A 224 -6.37 -5.28 -12.73
CA ILE A 224 -5.26 -5.51 -11.79
C ILE A 224 -4.76 -4.19 -11.22
N ALA A 225 -4.49 -3.21 -12.08
CA ALA A 225 -3.96 -1.91 -11.70
C ALA A 225 -4.84 -1.21 -10.66
N HIS A 226 -6.14 -1.12 -10.89
CA HIS A 226 -7.06 -0.48 -9.93
C HIS A 226 -7.33 -1.35 -8.69
N GLY A 227 -7.28 -2.68 -8.82
CA GLY A 227 -7.36 -3.57 -7.67
C GLY A 227 -6.23 -3.34 -6.67
N LEU A 228 -5.01 -3.12 -7.18
CA LEU A 228 -3.82 -2.83 -6.37
C LEU A 228 -3.90 -1.47 -5.66
N SER A 229 -4.57 -0.46 -6.22
CA SER A 229 -4.65 0.89 -5.63
C SER A 229 -5.89 1.15 -4.75
N THR A 230 -6.91 0.30 -4.80
CA THR A 230 -8.18 0.50 -4.05
C THR A 230 -8.08 0.11 -2.58
N LEU A 231 -7.68 -1.13 -2.29
CA LEU A 231 -7.57 -1.62 -0.91
C LEU A 231 -6.54 -0.88 -0.05
N PRO A 232 -5.40 -0.36 -0.57
CA PRO A 232 -4.55 0.53 0.22
C PRO A 232 -5.13 1.93 0.43
N THR A 233 -6.33 2.23 -0.09
CA THR A 233 -6.94 3.58 -0.10
C THR A 233 -6.08 4.63 -0.78
N GLY A 234 -5.28 4.22 -1.77
CA GLY A 234 -4.25 5.07 -2.37
C GLY A 234 -4.72 5.89 -3.56
N GLY A 235 -5.56 5.33 -4.44
CA GLY A 235 -6.20 6.10 -5.51
C GLY A 235 -5.34 6.41 -6.76
N PHE A 236 -4.17 5.79 -6.92
CA PHE A 236 -3.49 5.85 -8.23
C PHE A 236 -4.30 5.12 -9.31
N SER A 237 -4.08 5.57 -10.56
CA SER A 237 -4.67 4.98 -11.75
C SER A 237 -3.68 5.03 -12.91
N PRO A 238 -3.73 4.04 -13.83
CA PRO A 238 -3.08 4.13 -15.13
C PRO A 238 -3.80 5.06 -16.11
N GLN A 239 -4.98 5.59 -15.75
CA GLN A 239 -5.74 6.56 -16.54
C GLN A 239 -5.63 7.95 -15.92
N ALA A 240 -5.49 9.00 -16.74
CA ALA A 240 -5.37 10.38 -16.28
C ALA A 240 -6.60 10.84 -15.46
N GLU A 241 -7.80 10.51 -15.93
CA GLU A 241 -9.07 10.83 -15.25
C GLU A 241 -9.44 9.80 -14.16
N SER A 242 -8.51 8.93 -13.77
CA SER A 242 -8.76 7.87 -12.80
C SER A 242 -9.99 7.02 -13.17
N ILE A 243 -10.87 6.74 -12.21
CA ILE A 243 -12.09 5.94 -12.44
C ILE A 243 -13.12 6.65 -13.32
N ALA A 244 -13.00 7.97 -13.54
CA ALA A 244 -13.92 8.71 -14.40
C ALA A 244 -13.73 8.36 -15.90
N ALA A 245 -12.58 7.78 -16.26
CA ALA A 245 -12.35 7.22 -17.60
C ALA A 245 -13.22 5.99 -17.90
N PHE A 246 -13.88 5.40 -16.90
CA PHE A 246 -14.67 4.19 -17.05
C PHE A 246 -16.16 4.43 -16.87
N SER A 247 -16.95 3.55 -17.48
CA SER A 247 -18.42 3.53 -17.39
C SER A 247 -18.94 3.62 -15.94
N PRO A 248 -20.13 4.21 -15.70
CA PRO A 248 -20.67 4.37 -14.35
C PRO A 248 -20.78 3.07 -13.55
N ILE A 249 -21.04 1.93 -14.21
CA ILE A 249 -21.13 0.63 -13.52
C ILE A 249 -19.81 0.24 -12.84
N VAL A 250 -18.66 0.57 -13.46
CA VAL A 250 -17.34 0.35 -12.87
C VAL A 250 -17.14 1.23 -11.65
N GLN A 251 -17.54 2.50 -11.72
CA GLN A 251 -17.43 3.44 -10.59
C GLN A 251 -18.23 2.94 -9.38
N TRP A 252 -19.45 2.43 -9.60
CA TRP A 252 -20.28 1.84 -8.55
C TRP A 252 -19.67 0.60 -7.90
N VAL A 253 -18.88 -0.18 -8.63
CA VAL A 253 -18.15 -1.33 -8.05
C VAL A 253 -17.09 -0.88 -7.05
N PHE A 254 -16.41 0.24 -7.26
CA PHE A 254 -15.39 0.72 -6.31
C PHE A 254 -15.98 1.13 -4.96
N VAL A 255 -17.19 1.70 -4.93
CA VAL A 255 -17.83 2.23 -3.71
C VAL A 255 -17.84 1.23 -2.53
N PRO A 256 -18.38 0.00 -2.64
CA PRO A 256 -18.33 -0.95 -1.53
C PRO A 256 -16.91 -1.34 -1.13
N PHE A 257 -15.96 -1.41 -2.08
CA PHE A 257 -14.56 -1.73 -1.76
C PHE A 257 -13.83 -0.57 -1.08
N MET A 258 -14.15 0.67 -1.40
CA MET A 258 -13.66 1.84 -0.67
C MET A 258 -14.17 1.83 0.78
N VAL A 259 -15.43 1.44 0.99
CA VAL A 259 -15.98 1.26 2.35
C VAL A 259 -15.26 0.13 3.08
N ILE A 260 -15.07 -1.03 2.44
CA ILE A 260 -14.33 -2.17 3.00
C ILE A 260 -12.90 -1.76 3.37
N ALA A 261 -12.20 -1.04 2.49
CA ALA A 261 -10.83 -0.59 2.69
C ALA A 261 -10.68 0.42 3.85
N GLY A 262 -11.72 1.22 4.12
CA GLY A 262 -11.71 2.16 5.25
C GLY A 262 -12.07 1.52 6.60
N VAL A 263 -12.55 0.27 6.62
CA VAL A 263 -12.82 -0.45 7.86
C VAL A 263 -11.50 -0.94 8.48
N ASN A 264 -11.44 -0.92 9.81
CA ASN A 264 -10.36 -1.55 10.56
C ASN A 264 -10.23 -3.04 10.19
N PHE A 265 -9.12 -3.40 9.53
CA PHE A 265 -8.91 -4.75 9.00
C PHE A 265 -8.92 -5.85 10.06
N ALA A 266 -8.61 -5.52 11.32
CA ALA A 266 -8.70 -6.45 12.43
C ALA A 266 -10.13 -6.96 12.68
N LEU A 267 -11.16 -6.22 12.25
CA LEU A 267 -12.56 -6.63 12.41
C LEU A 267 -12.97 -7.72 11.42
N PHE A 268 -12.37 -7.74 10.23
CA PHE A 268 -12.62 -8.81 9.24
C PHE A 268 -12.15 -10.18 9.73
N TRP A 269 -11.24 -10.22 10.71
CA TRP A 269 -10.87 -11.47 11.39
C TRP A 269 -12.07 -12.18 12.04
N TYR A 270 -13.05 -11.42 12.56
CA TYR A 270 -14.26 -12.00 13.14
C TYR A 270 -15.18 -12.63 12.09
N LEU A 271 -15.14 -12.14 10.84
CA LEU A 271 -15.88 -12.76 9.74
C LEU A 271 -15.30 -14.14 9.39
N LEU A 272 -13.97 -14.28 9.43
CA LEU A 272 -13.31 -15.57 9.18
C LEU A 272 -13.56 -16.62 10.27
N ARG A 273 -14.10 -16.22 11.43
CA ARG A 273 -14.41 -17.10 12.56
C ARG A 273 -15.91 -17.31 12.76
N ASP A 274 -16.73 -16.96 11.76
CA ASP A 274 -18.20 -17.05 11.83
C ASP A 274 -18.81 -16.27 13.01
N GLU A 275 -18.17 -15.17 13.42
CA GLU A 275 -18.64 -14.27 14.48
C GLU A 275 -19.01 -12.86 13.94
N PRO A 276 -19.80 -12.72 12.85
CA PRO A 276 -20.06 -11.42 12.22
C PRO A 276 -20.75 -10.43 13.17
N ARG A 277 -21.49 -10.95 14.15
CA ARG A 277 -22.16 -10.15 15.18
C ARG A 277 -21.18 -9.25 15.95
N ARG A 278 -19.95 -9.71 16.22
CA ARG A 278 -18.94 -8.91 16.92
C ARG A 278 -18.48 -7.69 16.11
N MET A 279 -18.38 -7.83 14.80
CA MET A 279 -18.09 -6.70 13.91
C MET A 279 -19.26 -5.72 13.86
N LEU A 280 -20.49 -6.22 13.76
CA LEU A 280 -21.68 -5.37 13.69
C LEU A 280 -21.99 -4.62 15.00
N GLU A 281 -21.64 -5.20 16.15
CA GLU A 281 -21.79 -4.58 17.47
C GLU A 281 -20.63 -3.61 17.80
N ASN A 282 -19.55 -3.63 17.02
CA ASN A 282 -18.37 -2.79 17.25
C ASN A 282 -18.68 -1.30 17.01
N THR A 283 -18.38 -0.47 18.01
CA THR A 283 -18.65 0.97 17.98
C THR A 283 -17.89 1.69 16.86
N GLU A 284 -16.63 1.33 16.60
CA GLU A 284 -15.80 1.94 15.54
C GLU A 284 -16.42 1.65 14.17
N PHE A 285 -16.78 0.39 13.88
CA PHE A 285 -17.42 0.00 12.63
C PHE A 285 -18.75 0.73 12.41
N ARG A 286 -19.63 0.76 13.42
CA ARG A 286 -20.93 1.45 13.33
C ARG A 286 -20.78 2.95 13.15
N THR A 287 -19.83 3.57 13.84
CA THR A 287 -19.55 5.01 13.73
C THR A 287 -19.01 5.34 12.35
N TYR A 288 -18.03 4.58 11.86
CA TYR A 288 -17.48 4.72 10.51
C TYR A 288 -18.59 4.64 9.45
N LEU A 289 -19.38 3.57 9.46
CA LEU A 289 -20.46 3.37 8.49
C LEU A 289 -21.53 4.46 8.59
N GLY A 290 -21.87 4.87 9.81
CA GLY A 290 -22.80 5.97 10.06
C GLY A 290 -22.31 7.29 9.48
N LEU A 291 -21.04 7.64 9.68
CA LEU A 291 -20.43 8.86 9.14
C LEU A 291 -20.38 8.83 7.61
N VAL A 292 -19.87 7.74 7.01
CA VAL A 292 -19.79 7.60 5.55
C VAL A 292 -21.17 7.76 4.91
N THR A 293 -22.19 7.08 5.45
CA THR A 293 -23.56 7.15 4.93
C THR A 293 -24.17 8.53 5.13
N ALA A 294 -23.97 9.16 6.29
CA ALA A 294 -24.50 10.49 6.57
C ALA A 294 -23.89 11.55 5.65
N PHE A 295 -22.56 11.58 5.49
CA PHE A 295 -21.90 12.54 4.60
C PHE A 295 -22.26 12.30 3.13
N ALA A 296 -22.30 11.03 2.68
CA ALA A 296 -22.74 10.71 1.33
C ALA A 296 -24.19 11.18 1.08
N GLY A 297 -25.08 10.99 2.06
CA GLY A 297 -26.48 11.47 1.97
C GLY A 297 -26.59 12.99 1.91
N VAL A 298 -25.83 13.71 2.75
CA VAL A 298 -25.80 15.18 2.73
C VAL A 298 -25.30 15.70 1.39
N LEU A 299 -24.22 15.11 0.85
CA LEU A 299 -23.69 15.48 -0.46
C LEU A 299 -24.69 15.17 -1.58
N ALA A 300 -25.34 14.00 -1.56
CA ALA A 300 -26.34 13.61 -2.55
C ALA A 300 -27.54 14.58 -2.56
N VAL A 301 -28.05 14.97 -1.38
CA VAL A 301 -29.13 15.96 -1.27
C VAL A 301 -28.66 17.34 -1.76
N GLY A 302 -27.46 17.76 -1.40
CA GLY A 302 -26.89 19.04 -1.83
C GLY A 302 -26.73 19.13 -3.36
N LEU A 303 -26.24 18.06 -3.99
CA LEU A 303 -26.11 17.97 -5.44
C LEU A 303 -27.49 17.95 -6.12
N PHE A 304 -28.45 17.18 -5.59
CA PHE A 304 -29.81 17.12 -6.13
C PHE A 304 -30.54 18.47 -6.02
N ALA A 305 -30.27 19.24 -4.96
CA ALA A 305 -30.83 20.57 -4.74
C ALA A 305 -30.16 21.68 -5.59
N GLY A 306 -29.22 21.34 -6.48
CA GLY A 306 -28.55 22.29 -7.37
C GLY A 306 -27.35 23.00 -6.75
N GLY A 307 -26.73 22.42 -5.72
CA GLY A 307 -25.51 22.95 -5.10
C GLY A 307 -24.24 22.86 -5.96
N ALA A 308 -24.33 22.22 -7.14
CA ALA A 308 -23.27 22.15 -8.13
C ALA A 308 -23.83 22.47 -9.53
N PRO A 309 -23.04 23.08 -10.44
CA PRO A 309 -23.44 23.24 -11.83
C PRO A 309 -23.76 21.88 -12.45
N ALA A 310 -24.76 21.84 -13.33
CA ALA A 310 -25.09 20.63 -14.07
C ALA A 310 -23.85 20.20 -14.87
N THR A 311 -23.38 18.98 -14.65
CA THR A 311 -22.35 18.36 -15.48
C THR A 311 -22.99 17.98 -16.81
N GLU A 312 -22.39 18.41 -17.93
CA GLU A 312 -22.71 17.89 -19.25
C GLU A 312 -22.20 16.44 -19.31
N ILE A 313 -23.05 15.49 -18.92
CA ILE A 313 -22.80 14.04 -19.04
C ILE A 313 -23.65 13.49 -20.18
#